data_AF-A0A227IYP2-F1
#
_entry.id   AF-A0A227IYP2-F1
#
_cell.length_a   1.000
_cell.length_b   1.000
_cell.length_c   1.000
_cell.angle_alpha   90.00
_cell.angle_beta   90.00
_cell.angle_gamma   90.00
#
_symmetry.space_group_name_H-M   'P 1'
#
loop_
_entity.id
_entity.type
_entity.pdbx_description
1 polymer ?
#
loop_
_entity_poly.entity_id
_entity_poly.type
_entity_poly.pdbx_seq_one_letter_code
_entity_poly.pdbx_strand_id
1 'polypeptide(L)'
;GGAFAGLDKVIEQRVATGTGIGFGAEVRSKNETKTVGELFTQVEPEDLVKYGLIPEFIGRLPVTTTLTELDEEALIQILCEPKNA
;
A
#
# COMPACT_ATOMS: atom_id res chain seq x y z
N GLY A 1 6.19 -14.14 1.31
CA GLY A 1 5.42 -12.92 1.59
C GLY A 1 5.97 -12.26 2.83
N GLY A 2 5.93 -10.94 2.90
CA GLY A 2 6.39 -10.16 4.05
C GLY A 2 5.41 -9.02 4.35
N ALA A 3 5.38 -8.57 5.60
CA ALA A 3 4.66 -7.35 5.97
C ALA A 3 5.54 -6.16 5.59
N PHE A 4 5.27 -5.53 4.45
CA PHE A 4 6.04 -4.39 3.92
C PHE A 4 5.71 -3.10 4.67
N ALA A 5 5.99 -3.07 5.97
CA ALA A 5 5.69 -1.93 6.84
C ALA A 5 6.46 -0.67 6.40
N GLY A 6 5.73 0.42 6.15
CA GLY A 6 6.32 1.67 5.67
C GLY A 6 6.35 1.82 4.14
N LEU A 7 5.99 0.77 3.39
CA LEU A 7 5.81 0.86 1.93
C LEU A 7 4.64 1.79 1.56
N ASP A 8 3.61 1.83 2.41
CA ASP A 8 2.47 2.75 2.33
C ASP A 8 2.93 4.21 2.19
N LYS A 9 3.92 4.63 2.98
CA LYS A 9 4.48 5.98 2.94
C LYS A 9 5.23 6.27 1.66
N VAL A 10 5.95 5.28 1.12
CA VAL A 10 6.69 5.42 -0.14
C VAL A 10 5.71 5.62 -1.30
N ILE A 11 4.65 4.81 -1.34
CA ILE A 11 3.59 4.91 -2.35
C ILE A 11 2.84 6.24 -2.18
N GLU A 12 2.49 6.62 -0.95
CA GLU A 12 1.81 7.89 -0.65
C GLU A 12 2.62 9.09 -1.14
N GLN A 13 3.93 9.13 -0.87
CA GLN A 13 4.81 10.21 -1.33
C GLN A 13 4.80 10.36 -2.85
N ARG A 14 4.74 9.24 -3.59
CA ARG A 14 4.64 9.28 -5.06
C ARG A 14 3.25 9.73 -5.53
N VAL A 15 2.18 9.22 -4.94
CA VAL A 15 0.79 9.54 -5.34
C VAL A 15 0.39 10.96 -4.91
N ALA A 16 1.03 11.53 -3.89
CA ALA A 16 0.79 12.89 -3.39
C ALA A 16 1.55 13.98 -4.17
N THR A 17 2.18 13.66 -5.31
CA THR A 17 2.89 14.62 -6.16
C THR A 17 1.97 15.79 -6.54
N GLY A 18 2.33 17.02 -6.14
CA GLY A 18 1.53 18.25 -6.33
C GLY A 18 1.08 18.94 -5.03
N THR A 19 1.24 18.30 -3.88
CA THR A 19 0.98 18.87 -2.54
C THR A 19 2.16 19.72 -2.05
N GLY A 20 2.42 20.84 -2.72
CA GLY A 20 3.47 21.79 -2.35
C GLY A 20 2.98 22.95 -1.47
N ILE A 21 3.90 23.70 -0.87
CA ILE A 21 3.60 25.03 -0.34
C ILE A 21 3.74 26.03 -1.50
N GLY A 22 2.63 26.63 -1.95
CA GLY A 22 2.64 27.62 -3.02
C GLY A 22 1.24 27.96 -3.52
N PHE A 23 1.07 29.15 -4.09
CA PHE A 23 -0.24 29.70 -4.52
C PHE A 23 -0.98 28.89 -5.59
N GLY A 24 -0.34 27.89 -6.21
CA GLY A 24 -0.94 26.97 -7.18
C GLY A 24 -0.92 25.49 -6.75
N ALA A 25 -0.64 25.19 -5.49
CA ALA A 25 -0.62 23.83 -4.99
C ALA A 25 -2.01 23.36 -4.56
N GLU A 26 -2.37 22.12 -4.93
CA GLU A 26 -3.57 21.47 -4.40
C GLU A 26 -3.30 21.06 -2.94
N VAL A 27 -3.98 21.72 -2.01
CA VAL A 27 -3.95 21.35 -0.59
C VAL A 27 -4.96 20.23 -0.38
N ARG A 28 -4.50 18.98 -0.36
CA ARG A 28 -5.34 17.83 0.00
C ARG A 28 -5.66 17.84 1.49
N SER A 29 -6.92 17.61 1.84
CA SER A 29 -7.37 17.53 3.24
C SER A 29 -6.90 16.22 3.88
N LYS A 30 -6.57 16.25 5.17
CA LYS A 30 -6.19 15.04 5.94
C LYS A 30 -7.27 13.95 5.97
N ASN A 31 -8.51 14.26 5.59
CA ASN A 31 -9.60 13.28 5.50
C ASN A 31 -9.67 12.56 4.15
N GLU A 32 -8.80 12.90 3.19
CA GLU A 32 -8.74 12.29 1.86
C GLU A 32 -7.56 11.32 1.71
N THR A 33 -6.91 10.96 2.82
CA THR A 33 -5.86 9.94 2.86
C THR A 33 -6.46 8.57 2.58
N LYS A 34 -6.01 7.96 1.49
CA LYS A 34 -6.33 6.57 1.11
C LYS A 34 -5.92 5.62 2.23
N THR A 35 -6.68 4.54 2.40
CA THR A 35 -6.34 3.45 3.33
C THR A 35 -5.08 2.71 2.87
N VAL A 36 -4.42 1.97 3.77
CA VAL A 36 -3.20 1.20 3.45
C VAL A 36 -3.47 0.21 2.32
N GLY A 37 -4.62 -0.48 2.36
CA GLY A 37 -5.04 -1.39 1.30
C GLY A 37 -5.17 -0.71 -0.06
N GLU A 38 -5.78 0.48 -0.12
CA GLU A 38 -5.93 1.28 -1.35
C GLU A 38 -4.60 1.87 -1.87
N LEU A 39 -3.65 2.15 -0.99
CA LEU A 39 -2.30 2.53 -1.39
C LEU A 39 -1.58 1.34 -2.00
N PHE A 40 -1.69 0.17 -1.39
CA PHE A 40 -1.02 -1.04 -1.83
C PHE A 40 -1.49 -1.49 -3.22
N THR A 41 -2.77 -1.31 -3.58
CA THR A 41 -3.26 -1.60 -4.95
C THR A 41 -2.60 -0.74 -6.04
N GLN A 42 -1.97 0.38 -5.67
CA GLN A 42 -1.25 1.27 -6.57
C GLN A 42 0.27 1.02 -6.57
N VAL A 43 0.77 -0.03 -5.91
CA VAL A 43 2.22 -0.29 -5.85
C VAL A 43 2.84 -0.45 -7.25
N GLU A 44 3.98 0.19 -7.48
CA GLU A 44 4.80 -0.03 -8.68
C GLU A 44 6.20 -0.54 -8.32
N PRO A 45 6.94 -1.11 -9.31
CA PRO A 45 8.30 -1.60 -9.08
C PRO A 45 9.26 -0.54 -8.52
N GLU A 46 9.08 0.75 -8.88
CA GLU A 46 9.93 1.82 -8.35
C GLU A 46 9.74 2.07 -6.86
N ASP A 47 8.54 1.83 -6.31
CA ASP A 47 8.28 1.95 -4.87
C ASP A 47 9.02 0.85 -4.12
N LEU A 48 9.06 -0.36 -4.69
CA LEU A 48 9.80 -1.50 -4.13
C LEU A 48 11.31 -1.26 -4.13
N VAL A 49 11.84 -0.62 -5.17
CA VAL A 49 13.26 -0.20 -5.20
C VAL A 49 13.54 0.85 -4.14
N LYS A 50 12.71 1.90 -4.04
CA LYS A 50 12.84 2.95 -3.01
C LYS A 50 12.72 2.40 -1.59
N TYR A 51 11.89 1.36 -1.40
CA TYR A 51 11.75 0.65 -0.13
C TYR A 51 13.01 -0.15 0.25
N GLY A 52 13.85 -0.52 -0.74
CA GLY A 52 15.14 -1.18 -0.51
C GLY A 52 15.27 -2.56 -1.16
N LEU A 53 14.33 -2.98 -2.01
CA LEU A 53 14.50 -4.19 -2.82
C LEU A 53 15.40 -3.91 -4.03
N ILE A 54 16.25 -4.87 -4.37
CA ILE A 54 17.12 -4.75 -5.55
C ILE A 54 16.33 -5.04 -6.84
N PRO A 55 16.57 -4.31 -7.95
CA PRO A 55 15.84 -4.48 -9.21
C PRO A 55 15.85 -5.91 -9.76
N GLU A 56 16.97 -6.63 -9.61
CA GLU A 56 17.13 -8.01 -10.07
C GLU A 56 16.20 -8.97 -9.33
N PHE A 57 15.90 -8.69 -8.06
CA PHE A 57 15.00 -9.52 -7.25
C PHE A 57 13.54 -9.23 -7.60
N ILE A 58 13.19 -7.96 -7.82
CA ILE A 58 11.84 -7.56 -8.26
C ILE A 58 11.54 -8.15 -9.65
N GLY A 59 12.50 -8.14 -10.57
CA GLY A 59 12.34 -8.73 -11.91
C GLY A 59 12.10 -10.24 -11.92
N ARG A 60 12.39 -10.95 -10.82
CA ARG A 60 12.09 -12.39 -10.65
C ARG A 60 10.71 -12.65 -10.04
N LEU A 61 9.98 -11.61 -9.67
CA LEU A 61 8.63 -11.67 -9.12
C LEU A 61 7.63 -11.15 -10.18
N PRO A 62 7.25 -11.97 -11.18
CA PRO A 62 6.39 -11.54 -12.28
C PRO A 62 4.95 -11.23 -11.83
N VAL A 63 4.57 -11.61 -10.60
CA VAL A 63 3.24 -11.40 -10.04
C VAL A 63 3.37 -10.66 -8.72
N THR A 64 2.82 -9.45 -8.66
CA THR A 64 2.67 -8.68 -7.43
C THR A 64 1.19 -8.67 -7.06
N THR A 65 0.84 -9.22 -5.89
CA THR A 65 -0.52 -9.20 -5.36
C THR A 65 -0.49 -8.51 -4.01
N THR A 66 -1.44 -7.62 -3.79
CA THR A 66 -1.61 -6.91 -2.53
C THR A 66 -2.73 -7.54 -1.74
N LEU A 67 -2.54 -7.67 -0.43
CA LEU A 67 -3.59 -8.10 0.49
C LEU A 67 -4.22 -6.85 1.11
N THR A 68 -5.54 -6.88 1.27
CA THR A 68 -6.29 -5.88 2.02
C THR A 68 -6.17 -6.15 3.52
N GLU A 69 -6.31 -5.10 4.32
CA GLU A 69 -6.44 -5.26 5.77
C GLU A 69 -7.73 -6.00 6.12
N LEU A 70 -7.73 -6.72 7.23
CA LEU A 70 -8.92 -7.40 7.74
C LEU A 70 -9.83 -6.37 8.41
N ASP A 71 -11.11 -6.39 8.04
CA ASP A 71 -12.16 -5.68 8.74
C ASP A 71 -12.83 -6.57 9.81
N GLU A 72 -13.71 -5.99 10.61
CA GLU A 72 -14.41 -6.71 11.67
C GLU A 72 -15.23 -7.90 11.13
N GLU A 73 -15.85 -7.73 9.96
CA GLU A 73 -16.61 -8.80 9.30
C GLU A 73 -15.69 -9.96 8.89
N ALA A 74 -14.54 -9.68 8.29
CA ALA A 74 -13.54 -10.69 7.95
C ALA A 74 -13.00 -11.40 9.19
N LEU A 75 -12.81 -10.70 10.31
CA LEU A 75 -12.39 -11.32 11.57
C LEU A 75 -13.45 -12.27 12.13
N ILE A 76 -14.73 -11.87 12.09
CA ILE A 76 -15.84 -12.75 12.49
C ILE A 76 -15.91 -13.98 11.57
N GLN A 77 -15.74 -13.79 10.27
CA GLN A 77 -15.72 -14.87 9.28
C GLN A 77 -14.57 -15.85 9.54
N ILE A 78 -13.37 -15.35 9.83
CA ILE A 78 -12.18 -16.16 10.19
C ILE A 78 -12.42 -16.95 11.48
N LEU A 79 -13.20 -16.45 12.43
CA LEU A 79 -13.50 -17.18 13.67
C LEU A 79 -14.59 -18.25 13.49
N CYS A 80 -15.50 -18.08 12.53
CA CYS A 80 -16.72 -18.89 12.42
C CYS A 80 -16.74 -19.90 11.24
N GLU A 81 -16.09 -19.59 10.12
CA GLU A 81 -16.17 -20.39 8.89
C GLU A 81 -15.04 -21.43 8.68
N PRO A 82 -13.76 -21.16 9.00
CA PRO A 82 -12.71 -22.08 8.62
C PRO A 82 -12.77 -23.36 9.46
N LYS A 83 -12.65 -24.49 8.76
CA LYS A 83 -12.67 -25.85 9.34
C LYS A 83 -11.54 -26.13 10.34
N ASN A 84 -10.55 -25.24 10.43
CA ASN A 84 -9.37 -25.33 11.29
C ASN A 84 -9.18 -24.01 12.09
N ALA A 85 -10.26 -23.46 12.65
CA ALA A 85 -10.16 -22.53 13.79
C ALA A 85 -9.81 -23.31 15.06
#